data_AF-A0A645EJT9-F1
#
_entry.id   AF-A0A645EJT9-F1
#
_cell.length_a   1.000
_cell.length_b   1.000
_cell.length_c   1.000
_cell.angle_alpha   90.00
_cell.angle_beta   90.00
_cell.angle_gamma   90.00
#
_symmetry.space_group_name_H-M   'P 1'
#
loop_
_entity.id
_entity.type
_entity.pdbx_description
1 polymer ?
#
loop_
_entity_poly.entity_id
_entity_poly.type
_entity_poly.pdbx_seq_one_letter_code
_entity_poly.pdbx_strand_id
1 'polypeptide(L)'
;MEDVPRKVAEYGKDTNFFSTNCGMQEPLIKSCVEQGAINAQQCCPSPFHGYPGALGISVEGHSGDSEYMVGQIKAKLAEAGVSGRFSSYAFPLAMVSTAAFVEYGRMYCEGQLKDRNDPEALHKCFDEVSEGYKIYFDNYKTADKDNKTVVQENFYLVLADYITF
;
A
#
# COMPACT_ATOMS: atom_id res chain seq x y z
N MET A 1 -0.57 21.57 9.50
CA MET A 1 0.48 20.60 9.87
C MET A 1 1.78 21.34 10.07
N GLU A 2 1.88 22.05 11.19
CA GLU A 2 2.96 23.02 11.43
C GLU A 2 4.29 22.33 11.76
N ASP A 3 4.26 21.04 12.13
CA ASP A 3 5.46 20.35 12.62
C ASP A 3 6.39 19.88 11.50
N VAL A 4 5.89 19.62 10.28
CA VAL A 4 6.73 19.14 9.17
C VAL A 4 7.80 20.17 8.79
N PRO A 5 7.48 21.46 8.52
CA PRO A 5 8.52 22.46 8.23
C PRO A 5 9.52 22.63 9.39
N ARG A 6 9.03 22.59 10.64
CA ARG A 6 9.88 22.70 11.83
C ARG A 6 10.88 21.55 11.92
N LYS A 7 10.43 20.33 11.65
CA LYS A 7 11.26 19.11 11.69
C LYS A 7 12.21 19.01 10.50
N VAL A 8 11.82 19.52 9.33
CA VAL A 8 12.72 19.68 8.18
C VAL A 8 13.80 20.72 8.47
N ALA A 9 13.50 21.82 9.14
CA ALA A 9 14.51 22.80 9.55
C ALA A 9 15.50 22.22 10.58
N GLU A 10 15.04 21.31 11.44
CA GLU A 10 15.86 20.67 12.47
C GLU A 10 16.74 19.53 11.92
N TYR A 11 16.18 18.65 11.08
CA TYR A 11 16.84 17.41 10.64
C TYR A 11 17.19 17.37 9.15
N GLY A 12 16.74 18.35 8.36
CA GLY A 12 16.92 18.41 6.92
C GLY A 12 15.82 17.69 6.14
N LYS A 13 15.83 17.91 4.82
CA LYS A 13 14.83 17.37 3.87
C LYS A 13 14.87 15.85 3.70
N ASP A 14 15.94 15.19 4.10
CA ASP A 14 16.07 13.72 4.04
C ASP A 14 15.47 13.06 5.29
N THR A 15 14.35 13.63 5.77
CA THR A 15 13.56 13.15 6.90
C THR A 15 12.27 12.56 6.37
N ASN A 16 11.95 11.33 6.80
CA ASN A 16 10.69 10.68 6.48
C ASN A 16 9.60 11.05 7.49
N PHE A 17 8.41 11.37 6.99
CA PHE A 17 7.24 11.64 7.81
C PHE A 17 6.14 10.60 7.55
N PHE A 18 5.43 10.22 8.61
CA PHE A 18 4.38 9.22 8.58
C PHE A 18 3.13 9.72 9.34
N SER A 19 1.95 9.44 8.78
CA SER A 19 0.65 9.69 9.41
C SER A 19 0.05 8.38 9.92
N THR A 20 -0.69 8.41 11.03
CA THR A 20 -1.31 7.21 11.62
C THR A 20 -2.78 7.00 11.24
N ASN A 21 -3.39 7.92 10.47
CA ASN A 21 -4.77 7.80 10.00
C ASN A 21 -5.01 8.57 8.69
N CYS A 22 -6.12 8.27 8.00
CA CYS A 22 -6.44 8.82 6.68
C CYS A 22 -6.62 10.34 6.66
N GLY A 23 -7.21 10.93 7.71
CA GLY A 23 -7.47 12.37 7.77
C GLY A 23 -6.21 13.23 7.81
N MET A 24 -5.08 12.65 8.18
CA MET A 24 -3.78 13.32 8.20
C MET A 24 -3.01 13.20 6.89
N GLN A 25 -3.36 12.27 6.00
CA GLN A 25 -2.52 11.95 4.84
C GLN A 25 -2.41 13.11 3.85
N GLU A 26 -3.53 13.68 3.42
CA GLU A 26 -3.55 14.78 2.45
C GLU A 26 -2.73 15.99 2.91
N PRO A 27 -2.96 16.56 4.10
CA PRO A 27 -2.16 17.68 4.55
C PRO A 27 -0.69 17.30 4.81
N LEU A 28 -0.39 16.01 5.07
CA LEU A 28 0.99 15.54 5.30
C LEU A 28 1.76 15.46 4.00
N ILE A 29 1.18 14.83 2.99
CA ILE A 29 1.74 14.73 1.64
C ILE A 29 1.99 16.13 1.10
N LYS A 30 0.98 17.02 1.18
CA LYS A 30 1.11 18.41 0.74
C LYS A 30 2.29 19.12 1.41
N SER A 31 2.39 19.02 2.74
CA SER A 31 3.50 19.65 3.46
C SER A 31 4.86 19.03 3.11
N CYS A 32 4.93 17.70 2.91
CA CYS A 32 6.17 17.04 2.50
C CYS A 32 6.60 17.49 1.09
N VAL A 33 5.66 17.68 0.16
CA VAL A 33 5.94 18.20 -1.19
C VAL A 33 6.50 19.61 -1.10
N GLU A 34 5.84 20.50 -0.34
CA GLU A 34 6.28 21.89 -0.15
C GLU A 34 7.68 21.98 0.49
N GLN A 35 8.03 21.06 1.38
CA GLN A 35 9.32 21.05 2.08
C GLN A 35 10.40 20.18 1.40
N GLY A 36 10.06 19.43 0.36
CA GLY A 36 10.95 18.44 -0.25
C GLY A 36 11.33 17.28 0.68
N ALA A 37 10.49 17.00 1.68
CA ALA A 37 10.68 15.91 2.64
C ALA A 37 10.35 14.54 2.03
N ILE A 38 10.61 13.47 2.78
CA ILE A 38 10.27 12.10 2.36
C ILE A 38 8.91 11.71 2.95
N ASN A 39 8.05 11.12 2.11
CA ASN A 39 6.85 10.42 2.56
C ASN A 39 6.83 9.02 1.93
N ALA A 40 7.48 8.08 2.61
CA ALA A 40 7.71 6.73 2.08
C ALA A 40 6.43 5.87 2.02
N GLN A 41 5.48 6.12 2.91
CA GLN A 41 4.23 5.39 2.97
C GLN A 41 3.14 6.18 3.71
N GLN A 42 1.90 5.93 3.30
CA GLN A 42 0.70 6.36 4.01
C GLN A 42 0.29 5.35 5.10
N CYS A 43 -0.65 5.71 5.99
CA CYS A 43 -1.16 4.77 7.01
C CYS A 43 -1.81 3.52 6.41
N CYS A 44 -2.39 3.65 5.21
CA CYS A 44 -2.92 2.56 4.38
C CYS A 44 -2.47 2.85 2.93
N PRO A 45 -1.36 2.25 2.47
CA PRO A 45 -0.77 2.58 1.17
C PRO A 45 -1.72 2.29 0.03
N SER A 46 -1.90 3.27 -0.84
CA SER A 46 -2.72 3.24 -2.04
C SER A 46 -2.50 4.53 -2.80
N PRO A 47 -2.45 4.51 -4.14
CA PRO A 47 -2.35 5.75 -4.92
C PRO A 47 -3.63 6.61 -4.80
N PHE A 48 -4.74 6.05 -4.30
CA PHE A 48 -6.00 6.77 -4.11
C PHE A 48 -6.14 7.46 -2.74
N HIS A 49 -5.24 7.19 -1.79
CA HIS A 49 -5.37 7.73 -0.42
C HIS A 49 -4.54 9.00 -0.25
N GLY A 50 -5.19 10.15 -0.06
CA GLY A 50 -4.52 11.43 0.20
C GLY A 50 -3.84 12.08 -1.01
N TYR A 51 -3.22 11.30 -1.90
CA TYR A 51 -2.56 11.81 -3.11
C TYR A 51 -3.48 12.63 -4.03
N PRO A 52 -4.73 12.21 -4.35
CA PRO A 52 -5.58 13.00 -5.24
C PRO A 52 -5.83 14.43 -4.74
N GLY A 53 -6.20 14.56 -3.45
CA GLY A 53 -6.42 15.87 -2.83
C GLY A 53 -5.12 16.68 -2.67
N ALA A 54 -4.04 16.03 -2.22
CA ALA A 54 -2.78 16.71 -1.94
C ALA A 54 -2.11 17.28 -3.21
N LEU A 55 -2.27 16.59 -4.34
CA LEU A 55 -1.63 16.93 -5.62
C LEU A 55 -2.60 17.55 -6.64
N GLY A 56 -3.89 17.71 -6.28
CA GLY A 56 -4.91 18.26 -7.16
C GLY A 56 -5.17 17.40 -8.40
N ILE A 57 -5.16 16.06 -8.24
CA ILE A 57 -5.41 15.10 -9.32
C ILE A 57 -6.92 14.83 -9.39
N SER A 58 -7.51 14.98 -10.59
CA SER A 58 -8.89 14.58 -10.83
C SER A 58 -8.99 13.06 -10.99
N VAL A 59 -10.01 12.45 -10.42
CA VAL A 59 -10.34 11.02 -10.58
C VAL A 59 -11.54 10.78 -11.48
N GLU A 60 -12.11 11.85 -12.05
CA GLU A 60 -13.28 11.76 -12.92
C GLU A 60 -12.96 10.92 -14.16
N GLY A 61 -13.77 9.87 -14.41
CA GLY A 61 -13.55 8.92 -15.50
C GLY A 61 -12.46 7.87 -15.25
N HIS A 62 -11.74 7.93 -14.12
CA HIS A 62 -10.60 7.06 -13.79
C HIS A 62 -10.79 6.33 -12.43
N SER A 63 -12.04 6.09 -12.04
CA SER A 63 -12.36 5.36 -10.80
C SER A 63 -11.78 3.94 -10.83
N GLY A 64 -10.86 3.65 -9.93
CA GLY A 64 -10.20 2.34 -9.83
C GLY A 64 -9.06 2.11 -10.84
N ASP A 65 -8.70 3.12 -11.62
CA ASP A 65 -7.59 3.07 -12.59
C ASP A 65 -6.25 3.34 -11.88
N SER A 66 -5.62 2.27 -11.39
CA SER A 66 -4.35 2.33 -10.66
C SER A 66 -3.21 2.87 -11.54
N GLU A 67 -3.18 2.48 -12.83
CA GLU A 67 -2.15 2.91 -13.77
C GLU A 67 -2.20 4.43 -14.00
N TYR A 68 -3.40 4.96 -14.28
CA TYR A 68 -3.61 6.40 -14.40
C TYR A 68 -3.17 7.14 -13.14
N MET A 69 -3.61 6.68 -11.96
CA MET A 69 -3.28 7.35 -10.71
C MET A 69 -1.77 7.35 -10.44
N VAL A 70 -1.09 6.23 -10.62
CA VAL A 70 0.37 6.15 -10.48
C VAL A 70 1.07 7.10 -11.45
N GLY A 71 0.61 7.17 -12.71
CA GLY A 71 1.14 8.08 -13.72
C GLY A 71 0.98 9.55 -13.34
N GLN A 72 -0.21 9.96 -12.89
CA GLN A 72 -0.50 11.33 -12.46
C GLN A 72 0.31 11.74 -11.22
N ILE A 73 0.44 10.84 -10.25
CA ILE A 73 1.25 11.10 -9.05
C ILE A 73 2.71 11.34 -9.42
N LYS A 74 3.30 10.47 -10.26
CA LYS A 74 4.69 10.66 -10.76
C LYS A 74 4.86 11.99 -11.44
N ALA A 75 3.94 12.36 -12.34
CA ALA A 75 4.00 13.63 -13.06
C ALA A 75 3.93 14.83 -12.10
N LYS A 76 2.99 14.83 -11.15
CA LYS A 76 2.84 15.93 -10.18
C LYS A 76 4.02 16.08 -9.23
N LEU A 77 4.62 14.98 -8.79
CA LEU A 77 5.80 15.03 -7.94
C LEU A 77 7.05 15.46 -8.71
N ALA A 78 7.15 15.10 -10.00
CA ALA A 78 8.19 15.60 -10.88
C ALA A 78 8.05 17.11 -11.15
N GLU A 79 6.84 17.60 -11.41
CA GLU A 79 6.53 19.03 -11.54
C GLU A 79 6.95 19.82 -10.28
N ALA A 80 6.77 19.24 -9.11
CA ALA A 80 7.16 19.83 -7.83
C ALA A 80 8.66 19.65 -7.48
N GLY A 81 9.45 18.95 -8.31
CA GLY A 81 10.89 18.77 -8.11
C GLY A 81 11.26 17.81 -6.96
N VAL A 82 10.35 16.88 -6.61
CA VAL A 82 10.50 15.96 -5.47
C VAL A 82 10.45 14.48 -5.87
N SER A 83 10.70 14.16 -7.14
CA SER A 83 10.82 12.77 -7.62
C SER A 83 11.78 11.94 -6.77
N GLY A 84 11.42 10.69 -6.50
CA GLY A 84 12.19 9.76 -5.68
C GLY A 84 11.97 9.91 -4.17
N ARG A 85 11.17 10.88 -3.71
CA ARG A 85 10.94 11.14 -2.27
C ARG A 85 9.62 10.60 -1.73
N PHE A 86 8.80 10.02 -2.60
CA PHE A 86 7.47 9.53 -2.26
C PHE A 86 7.33 8.08 -2.71
N SER A 87 6.54 7.32 -1.96
CA SER A 87 6.28 5.91 -2.27
C SER A 87 4.89 5.49 -1.81
N SER A 88 4.41 4.38 -2.35
CA SER A 88 3.17 3.71 -1.95
C SER A 88 3.14 2.29 -2.49
N TYR A 89 2.02 1.60 -2.34
CA TYR A 89 1.69 0.46 -3.20
C TYR A 89 1.15 0.96 -4.54
N ALA A 90 1.24 0.13 -5.58
CA ALA A 90 0.68 0.45 -6.89
C ALA A 90 -0.85 0.43 -6.92
N PHE A 91 -1.47 -0.22 -5.93
CA PHE A 91 -2.91 -0.42 -5.83
C PHE A 91 -3.35 -0.46 -4.36
N PRO A 92 -4.66 -0.37 -4.07
CA PRO A 92 -5.18 -0.65 -2.74
C PRO A 92 -5.13 -2.16 -2.43
N LEU A 93 -4.28 -2.57 -1.47
CA LEU A 93 -4.13 -3.99 -1.11
C LEU A 93 -5.46 -4.65 -0.71
N ALA A 94 -6.37 -3.91 -0.05
CA ALA A 94 -7.67 -4.44 0.32
C ALA A 94 -8.53 -4.86 -0.89
N MET A 95 -8.42 -4.15 -2.01
CA MET A 95 -9.16 -4.46 -3.24
C MET A 95 -8.56 -5.68 -3.94
N VAL A 96 -7.22 -5.74 -4.01
CA VAL A 96 -6.49 -6.92 -4.53
C VAL A 96 -6.80 -8.16 -3.69
N SER A 97 -6.74 -8.07 -2.36
CA SER A 97 -7.10 -9.20 -1.48
C SER A 97 -8.54 -9.65 -1.68
N THR A 98 -9.49 -8.71 -1.85
CA THR A 98 -10.90 -9.06 -2.11
C THR A 98 -11.05 -9.84 -3.41
N ALA A 99 -10.42 -9.39 -4.49
CA ALA A 99 -10.45 -10.09 -5.77
C ALA A 99 -9.81 -11.50 -5.66
N ALA A 100 -8.64 -11.60 -5.04
CA ALA A 100 -7.97 -12.88 -4.83
C ALA A 100 -8.82 -13.87 -4.01
N PHE A 101 -9.52 -13.39 -2.96
CA PHE A 101 -10.38 -14.24 -2.15
C PHE A 101 -11.64 -14.70 -2.90
N VAL A 102 -12.17 -13.90 -3.84
CA VAL A 102 -13.26 -14.33 -4.72
C VAL A 102 -12.78 -15.47 -5.63
N GLU A 103 -11.59 -15.35 -6.21
CA GLU A 103 -11.00 -16.41 -7.06
C GLU A 103 -10.75 -17.69 -6.25
N TYR A 104 -10.18 -17.56 -5.05
CA TYR A 104 -9.96 -18.70 -4.15
C TYR A 104 -11.28 -19.37 -3.74
N GLY A 105 -12.31 -18.57 -3.45
CA GLY A 105 -13.67 -19.05 -3.17
C GLY A 105 -14.29 -19.79 -4.35
N ARG A 106 -14.08 -19.31 -5.59
CA ARG A 106 -14.50 -20.01 -6.81
C ARG A 106 -13.81 -21.37 -6.91
N MET A 107 -12.48 -21.42 -6.74
CA MET A 107 -11.71 -22.67 -6.77
C MET A 107 -12.20 -23.68 -5.73
N TYR A 108 -12.57 -23.22 -4.53
CA TYR A 108 -13.18 -24.08 -3.50
C TYR A 108 -14.51 -24.68 -3.98
N CYS A 109 -15.43 -23.86 -4.50
CA CYS A 109 -16.73 -24.31 -5.00
C CYS A 109 -16.62 -25.27 -6.18
N GLU A 110 -15.60 -25.11 -7.01
CA GLU A 110 -15.32 -25.97 -8.17
C GLU A 110 -14.53 -27.24 -7.81
N GLY A 111 -14.15 -27.42 -6.54
CA GLY A 111 -13.40 -28.59 -6.07
C GLY A 111 -11.95 -28.63 -6.55
N GLN A 112 -11.33 -27.47 -6.79
CA GLN A 112 -9.98 -27.34 -7.35
C GLN A 112 -8.88 -27.17 -6.29
N LEU A 113 -9.24 -26.98 -5.01
CA LEU A 113 -8.26 -26.84 -3.92
C LEU A 113 -7.78 -28.21 -3.42
N LYS A 114 -6.51 -28.28 -3.00
CA LYS A 114 -5.92 -29.47 -2.36
C LYS A 114 -6.51 -29.72 -0.96
N ASP A 115 -6.77 -28.63 -0.23
CA ASP A 115 -7.43 -28.58 1.08
C ASP A 115 -8.18 -27.25 1.21
N ARG A 116 -9.02 -27.09 2.22
CA ARG A 116 -9.64 -25.81 2.61
C ARG A 116 -8.58 -24.73 2.85
N ASN A 117 -7.42 -25.11 3.38
CA ASN A 117 -6.24 -24.26 3.52
C ASN A 117 -5.19 -24.66 2.48
N ASP A 118 -5.21 -24.03 1.31
CA ASP A 118 -4.30 -24.27 0.20
C ASP A 118 -3.49 -22.99 -0.09
N PRO A 119 -2.31 -22.81 0.55
CA PRO A 119 -1.50 -21.62 0.38
C PRO A 119 -1.03 -21.43 -1.07
N GLU A 120 -0.75 -22.52 -1.80
CA GLU A 120 -0.29 -22.41 -3.20
C GLU A 120 -1.41 -21.84 -4.09
N ALA A 121 -2.64 -22.32 -3.91
CA ALA A 121 -3.79 -21.77 -4.62
C ALA A 121 -4.04 -20.31 -4.21
N LEU A 122 -3.93 -19.97 -2.92
CA LEU A 122 -4.09 -18.60 -2.45
C LEU A 122 -3.06 -17.65 -3.08
N HIS A 123 -1.78 -18.03 -3.09
CA HIS A 123 -0.73 -17.27 -3.74
C HIS A 123 -1.02 -17.06 -5.22
N LYS A 124 -1.44 -18.13 -5.93
CA LYS A 124 -1.79 -18.04 -7.34
C LYS A 124 -2.93 -17.05 -7.58
N CYS A 125 -3.99 -17.07 -6.76
CA CYS A 125 -5.08 -16.11 -6.86
C CYS A 125 -4.60 -14.66 -6.70
N PHE A 126 -3.67 -14.39 -5.78
CA PHE A 126 -3.09 -13.06 -5.63
C PHE A 126 -2.23 -12.67 -6.84
N ASP A 127 -1.39 -13.58 -7.35
CA ASP A 127 -0.57 -13.33 -8.54
C ASP A 127 -1.42 -13.01 -9.79
N GLU A 128 -2.61 -13.62 -9.91
CA GLU A 128 -3.55 -13.34 -11.00
C GLU A 128 -4.13 -11.92 -10.97
N VAL A 129 -4.24 -11.30 -9.78
CA VAL A 129 -4.92 -10.01 -9.60
C VAL A 129 -4.00 -8.87 -9.16
N SER A 130 -2.72 -9.13 -8.89
CA SER A 130 -1.76 -8.13 -8.40
C SER A 130 -1.08 -7.33 -9.51
N GLU A 131 -1.54 -7.42 -10.76
CA GLU A 131 -1.01 -6.65 -11.90
C GLU A 131 0.53 -6.80 -12.07
N GLY A 132 1.08 -7.96 -11.72
CA GLY A 132 2.52 -8.26 -11.80
C GLY A 132 3.35 -7.72 -10.62
N TYR A 133 2.75 -7.04 -9.65
CA TYR A 133 3.43 -6.66 -8.42
C TYR A 133 3.50 -7.85 -7.45
N LYS A 134 4.65 -7.99 -6.80
CA LYS A 134 4.90 -9.08 -5.88
C LYS A 134 4.09 -8.92 -4.60
N ILE A 135 3.44 -10.00 -4.19
CA ILE A 135 2.78 -10.11 -2.88
C ILE A 135 3.62 -11.03 -2.00
N TYR A 136 3.88 -10.58 -0.78
CA TYR A 136 4.58 -11.30 0.26
C TYR A 136 3.56 -11.89 1.25
N PHE A 137 3.76 -13.15 1.60
CA PHE A 137 2.95 -13.86 2.58
C PHE A 137 3.84 -14.34 3.72
N ASP A 138 3.34 -14.24 4.95
CA ASP A 138 3.85 -14.97 6.11
C ASP A 138 2.66 -15.48 6.92
N ASN A 139 2.85 -16.51 7.72
CA ASN A 139 1.83 -16.94 8.66
C ASN A 139 1.92 -16.13 9.95
N TYR A 140 0.78 -15.80 10.52
CA TYR A 140 0.73 -15.15 11.82
C TYR A 140 1.30 -16.09 12.90
N LYS A 141 2.17 -15.54 13.75
CA LYS A 141 2.88 -16.29 14.80
C LYS A 141 2.51 -15.71 16.15
N THR A 142 2.08 -16.57 17.06
CA THR A 142 1.77 -16.23 18.45
C THR A 142 2.70 -16.98 19.41
N ALA A 143 2.55 -16.72 20.72
CA ALA A 143 3.18 -17.50 21.77
C ALA A 143 2.12 -18.26 22.57
N ASP A 144 2.41 -19.51 22.92
CA ASP A 144 1.59 -20.25 23.89
C ASP A 144 1.88 -19.81 25.33
N LYS A 145 1.22 -20.44 26.30
CA LYS A 145 1.40 -20.18 27.75
C LYS A 145 2.83 -20.41 28.26
N ASP A 146 3.64 -21.17 27.52
CA ASP A 146 5.02 -21.52 27.86
C ASP A 146 6.02 -20.69 27.02
N ASN A 147 5.56 -19.61 26.38
CA ASN A 147 6.33 -18.74 25.46
C ASN A 147 6.91 -19.44 24.23
N LYS A 148 6.36 -20.59 23.80
CA LYS A 148 6.76 -21.23 22.55
C LYS A 148 6.00 -20.64 21.38
N THR A 149 6.69 -20.44 20.26
CA THR A 149 6.08 -19.95 19.02
C THR A 149 5.05 -20.95 18.49
N VAL A 150 3.84 -20.46 18.22
CA VAL A 150 2.76 -21.20 17.55
C VAL A 150 2.48 -20.50 16.23
N VAL A 151 2.59 -21.24 15.13
CA VAL A 151 2.25 -20.76 13.79
C VAL A 151 0.77 -20.99 13.55
N GLN A 152 0.06 -19.95 13.12
CA GLN A 152 -1.34 -20.04 12.70
C GLN A 152 -1.38 -20.34 11.20
N GLU A 153 -1.43 -21.62 10.85
CA GLU A 153 -1.26 -22.15 9.48
C GLU A 153 -2.29 -21.62 8.46
N ASN A 154 -3.46 -21.18 8.92
CA ASN A 154 -4.53 -20.62 8.08
C ASN A 154 -4.73 -19.11 8.26
N PHE A 155 -3.81 -18.44 8.97
CA PHE A 155 -3.84 -16.99 9.15
C PHE A 155 -2.63 -16.38 8.44
N TYR A 156 -2.89 -15.69 7.33
CA TYR A 156 -1.86 -15.09 6.50
C TYR A 156 -1.73 -13.59 6.76
N LEU A 157 -0.50 -13.14 6.94
CA LEU A 157 -0.07 -11.74 6.88
C LEU A 157 0.35 -11.46 5.44
N VAL A 158 -0.20 -10.40 4.86
CA VAL A 158 0.00 -10.07 3.44
C VAL A 158 0.58 -8.66 3.31
N LEU A 159 1.63 -8.53 2.50
CA LEU A 159 2.27 -7.25 2.16
C LEU A 159 2.45 -7.17 0.64
N ALA A 160 2.23 -6.02 0.03
CA ALA A 160 2.59 -5.80 -1.37
C ALA A 160 3.98 -5.15 -1.47
N ASP A 161 4.64 -5.35 -2.61
CA ASP A 161 5.81 -4.55 -2.95
C ASP A 161 5.45 -3.07 -3.09
N TYR A 162 6.44 -2.21 -2.85
CA TYR A 162 6.27 -0.77 -2.96
C TYR A 162 6.70 -0.25 -4.34
N ILE A 163 6.18 0.92 -4.70
CA ILE A 163 6.65 1.72 -5.82
C ILE A 163 7.18 3.04 -5.30
N THR A 164 8.24 3.52 -5.94
CA THR A 164 8.72 4.90 -5.76
C THR A 164 8.18 5.77 -6.89
N PHE A 165 7.72 6.97 -6.54
CA PHE A 165 7.20 7.96 -7.49
C PHE A 165 8.27 8.97 -7.89
#